data_AF-A0AAX3KYT6-F1
#
_entry.id   AF-A0AAX3KYT6-F1
#
_cell.length_a   1.000
_cell.length_b   1.000
_cell.length_c   1.000
_cell.angle_alpha   90.00
_cell.angle_beta   90.00
_cell.angle_gamma   90.00
#
_symmetry.space_group_name_H-M   'P 1'
#
loop_
_entity.id
_entity.type
_entity.pdbx_description
1 polymer ?
#
loop_
_entity_poly.entity_id
_entity_poly.type
_entity_poly.pdbx_seq_one_letter_code
_entity_poly.pdbx_strand_id
1 'polypeptide(L)'
;MDDSRFVEWGFLLVTLSNVLLIALVMTLLWQRLFPPPVAVTEDEEAAEPGESLALGSQAETAASLIDDARQADVEPLGQAMSDSLDLVGRLDGVEGDDYPDWKKTNQPYIDDLLSHRENLEFRLDDLKSKLDRAHKLISNLHVQNREMRGAEAKLQRLSLDHDRVQGALLEMRRERDQLKTKVQRLGEELLRQRQQLAPAAAPEGDGRLQEELETLRESLEEERAKLSRTLVEKEFIEQVFIDTDAVTDNYQALQREHAALQEQLRALQARLAVSQS
;
A
#
# COMPACT_ATOMS: atom_id res chain seq x y z
N MET A 1 52.51 -28.92 4.96
CA MET A 1 52.35 -28.07 3.76
C MET A 1 50.98 -27.37 3.74
N ASP A 2 50.22 -27.42 4.84
CA ASP A 2 48.83 -26.94 4.89
C ASP A 2 48.67 -25.58 5.58
N ASP A 3 49.62 -25.18 6.43
CA ASP A 3 49.56 -23.91 7.18
C ASP A 3 49.68 -22.66 6.29
N SER A 4 50.40 -22.74 5.16
CA SER A 4 50.55 -21.61 4.24
C SER A 4 49.26 -21.28 3.48
N ARG A 5 48.40 -22.28 3.22
CA ARG A 5 47.13 -22.07 2.52
C ARG A 5 46.12 -21.34 3.38
N PHE A 6 46.06 -21.62 4.69
CA PHE A 6 45.14 -20.93 5.60
C PHE A 6 45.50 -19.44 5.78
N VAL A 7 46.79 -19.10 5.77
CA VAL A 7 47.25 -17.70 5.81
C VAL A 7 46.90 -16.96 4.51
N GLU A 8 47.02 -17.62 3.36
CA GLU A 8 46.62 -17.06 2.06
C GLU A 8 45.11 -16.81 1.96
N TRP A 9 44.27 -17.73 2.45
CA TRP A 9 42.82 -17.54 2.52
C TRP A 9 42.42 -16.43 3.50
N GLY A 10 43.10 -16.32 4.64
CA GLY A 10 42.88 -15.23 5.59
C GLY A 10 43.21 -13.87 4.98
N PHE A 11 44.32 -13.76 4.25
CA PHE A 11 44.71 -12.54 3.56
C PHE A 11 43.74 -12.17 2.42
N LEU A 12 43.27 -13.16 1.65
CA LEU A 12 42.25 -12.97 0.62
C LEU A 12 40.92 -12.47 1.20
N LEU A 13 40.50 -13.01 2.35
CA LEU A 13 39.24 -12.60 2.97
C LEU A 13 39.32 -11.19 3.56
N VAL A 14 40.46 -10.83 4.15
CA VAL A 14 40.70 -9.47 4.66
C VAL A 14 40.77 -8.47 3.51
N THR A 15 41.47 -8.80 2.42
CA THR A 15 41.55 -7.92 1.24
C THR A 15 40.19 -7.76 0.56
N LEU A 16 39.41 -8.83 0.42
CA LEU A 16 38.06 -8.76 -0.16
C LEU A 16 37.11 -7.94 0.71
N SER A 17 37.15 -8.11 2.04
CA SER A 17 36.39 -7.31 2.99
C SER A 17 36.74 -5.82 2.88
N ASN A 18 38.04 -5.50 2.78
CA ASN A 18 38.49 -4.12 2.69
C ASN A 18 38.10 -3.46 1.35
N VAL A 19 38.16 -4.21 0.23
CA VAL A 19 37.69 -3.73 -1.08
C VAL A 19 36.18 -3.46 -1.06
N LEU A 20 35.40 -4.32 -0.40
CA LEU A 20 33.95 -4.15 -0.26
C LEU A 20 33.62 -2.92 0.58
N LEU A 21 34.40 -2.66 1.63
CA LEU A 21 34.25 -1.49 2.48
C LEU A 21 34.61 -0.19 1.73
N ILE A 22 35.67 -0.20 0.92
CA ILE A 22 36.03 0.93 0.05
C ILE A 22 34.93 1.17 -1.01
N ALA A 23 34.38 0.11 -1.61
CA ALA A 23 33.29 0.23 -2.58
C ALA A 23 32.04 0.84 -1.94
N LEU A 24 31.69 0.44 -0.72
CA LEU A 24 30.55 0.97 0.03
C LEU A 24 30.74 2.44 0.42
N VAL A 25 31.96 2.83 0.81
CA VAL A 25 32.28 4.23 1.10
C VAL A 25 32.22 5.08 -0.18
N MET A 26 32.70 4.55 -1.31
CA MET A 26 32.62 5.21 -2.61
C MET A 26 31.19 5.35 -3.12
N THR A 27 30.31 4.36 -2.93
CA THR A 27 28.89 4.46 -3.32
C THR A 27 28.13 5.47 -2.45
N LEU A 28 28.39 5.51 -1.14
CA LEU A 28 27.81 6.51 -0.24
C LEU A 28 28.30 7.93 -0.57
N LEU A 29 29.59 8.11 -0.88
CA LEU A 29 30.12 9.37 -1.37
C LEU A 29 29.52 9.76 -2.72
N TRP A 30 29.36 8.81 -3.63
CA TRP A 30 28.75 9.04 -4.94
C TRP A 30 27.28 9.49 -4.83
N GLN A 31 26.49 8.85 -3.97
CA GLN A 31 25.11 9.25 -3.69
C GLN A 31 25.02 10.65 -3.07
N ARG A 32 26.04 11.06 -2.30
CA ARG A 32 26.09 12.39 -1.67
C ARG A 32 26.56 13.48 -2.64
N LEU A 33 27.49 13.18 -3.55
CA LEU A 33 28.05 14.12 -4.52
C LEU A 33 27.21 14.26 -5.79
N PHE A 34 26.47 13.21 -6.17
CA PHE A 34 25.58 13.18 -7.33
C PHE A 34 24.20 12.65 -6.90
N PRO A 35 23.36 13.47 -6.24
CA PRO A 35 21.96 13.13 -6.07
C PRO A 35 21.35 12.92 -7.47
N PRO A 36 20.58 11.83 -7.70
CA PRO A 36 20.00 11.57 -9.01
C PRO A 36 19.14 12.77 -9.43
N PRO A 37 19.26 13.25 -10.68
CA PRO A 37 18.37 14.28 -11.16
C PRO A 37 16.95 13.74 -11.05
N VAL A 38 16.10 14.50 -10.34
CA VAL A 38 14.65 14.30 -10.36
C VAL A 38 14.26 14.24 -11.84
N ALA A 39 13.96 13.04 -12.31
CA ALA A 39 13.48 12.84 -13.67
C ALA A 39 12.11 13.51 -13.72
N VAL A 40 12.09 14.75 -14.22
CA VAL A 40 10.90 15.40 -14.72
C VAL A 40 10.51 14.62 -15.98
N THR A 41 9.74 13.56 -15.80
CA THR A 41 9.00 12.93 -16.90
C THR A 41 7.73 13.74 -17.09
N GLU A 42 7.77 14.55 -18.15
CA GLU A 42 6.60 15.08 -18.84
C GLU A 42 5.71 13.90 -19.23
N ASP A 43 4.66 13.65 -18.46
CA ASP A 43 3.44 12.96 -18.88
C ASP A 43 2.32 13.46 -17.96
N GLU A 44 1.89 14.70 -18.23
CA GLU A 44 0.58 15.21 -17.82
C GLU A 44 -0.50 14.49 -18.64
N GLU A 45 -0.94 13.31 -18.21
CA GLU A 45 -2.29 12.83 -18.50
C GLU A 45 -3.05 12.59 -17.19
N ALA A 46 -3.68 13.68 -16.74
CA ALA A 46 -4.95 13.72 -16.01
C ALA A 46 -5.15 12.72 -14.85
N ALA A 47 -4.18 12.57 -13.96
CA ALA A 47 -4.47 12.20 -12.58
C ALA A 47 -4.79 13.49 -11.81
N GLU A 48 -6.07 13.71 -11.49
CA GLU A 48 -6.55 14.79 -10.64
C GLU A 48 -5.61 14.97 -9.42
N PRO A 49 -4.84 16.08 -9.33
CA PRO A 49 -3.85 16.30 -8.27
C PRO A 49 -4.49 16.69 -6.93
N GLY A 50 -5.77 16.37 -6.73
CA GLY A 50 -6.57 16.83 -5.60
C GLY A 50 -6.55 15.91 -4.38
N GLU A 51 -6.51 14.59 -4.54
CA GLU A 51 -6.89 13.69 -3.43
C GLU A 51 -5.77 13.40 -2.42
N SER A 52 -4.53 13.19 -2.88
CA SER A 52 -3.40 12.88 -1.98
C SER A 52 -2.90 14.12 -1.22
N LEU A 53 -2.89 15.29 -1.88
CA LEU A 53 -2.63 16.59 -1.25
C LEU A 53 -3.76 17.00 -0.28
N ALA A 54 -5.00 16.63 -0.55
CA ALA A 54 -6.13 16.88 0.35
C ALA A 54 -6.03 16.07 1.66
N LEU A 55 -5.56 14.82 1.63
CA LEU A 55 -5.41 13.98 2.82
C LEU A 55 -4.32 14.50 3.77
N GLY A 56 -3.17 14.91 3.24
CA GLY A 56 -2.08 15.51 4.03
C GLY A 56 -2.50 16.84 4.67
N SER A 57 -3.12 17.73 3.89
CA SER A 57 -3.63 19.01 4.38
C SER A 57 -4.77 18.86 5.39
N GLN A 58 -5.63 17.84 5.25
CA GLN A 58 -6.71 17.54 6.21
C GLN A 58 -6.17 17.03 7.57
N ALA A 59 -5.10 16.23 7.56
CA ALA A 59 -4.47 15.76 8.79
C ALA A 59 -3.70 16.89 9.52
N GLU A 60 -2.99 17.73 8.77
CA GLU A 60 -2.30 18.91 9.32
C GLU A 60 -3.28 19.96 9.88
N THR A 61 -4.42 20.17 9.20
CA THR A 61 -5.49 21.02 9.71
C THR A 61 -6.17 20.42 10.93
N ALA A 62 -6.42 19.11 10.99
CA ALA A 62 -6.95 18.48 12.21
C ALA A 62 -5.99 18.62 13.40
N ALA A 63 -4.68 18.43 13.19
CA ALA A 63 -3.67 18.54 14.25
C ALA A 63 -3.54 19.97 14.79
N SER A 64 -3.48 20.96 13.90
CA SER A 64 -3.45 22.38 14.30
C SER A 64 -4.71 22.81 15.03
N LEU A 65 -5.90 22.34 14.62
CA LEU A 65 -7.15 22.64 15.32
C LEU A 65 -7.19 22.05 16.74
N ILE A 66 -6.58 20.89 16.97
CA ILE A 66 -6.48 20.26 18.29
C ILE A 66 -5.46 20.97 19.18
N ASP A 67 -4.33 21.40 18.62
CA ASP A 67 -3.30 22.15 19.35
C ASP A 67 -3.82 23.53 19.77
N ASP A 68 -4.50 24.24 18.85
CA ASP A 68 -5.18 25.51 19.13
C ASP A 68 -6.25 25.37 20.22
N ALA A 69 -7.01 24.26 20.22
CA ALA A 69 -8.02 24.00 21.25
C ALA A 69 -7.40 23.68 22.62
N ARG A 70 -6.19 23.12 22.66
CA ARG A 70 -5.46 22.86 23.91
C ARG A 70 -4.81 24.11 24.50
N GLN A 71 -4.40 25.03 23.65
CA GLN A 71 -3.80 26.31 24.05
C GLN A 71 -4.84 27.38 24.42
N ALA A 72 -6.12 27.15 24.12
CA ALA A 72 -7.22 28.01 24.54
C ALA A 72 -7.43 27.90 26.06
N ASP A 73 -6.70 28.74 26.80
CA ASP A 73 -6.70 28.75 28.25
C ASP A 73 -8.04 29.25 28.83
N VAL A 74 -8.51 28.61 29.91
CA VAL A 74 -9.79 28.91 30.60
C VAL A 74 -9.59 29.91 31.75
N GLU A 75 -8.34 30.10 32.18
CA GLU A 75 -7.93 31.09 33.19
C GLU A 75 -8.49 32.52 32.96
N PRO A 76 -8.50 33.09 31.73
CA PRO A 76 -9.06 34.43 31.49
C PRO A 76 -10.57 34.53 31.74
N LEU A 77 -11.32 33.44 31.65
CA LEU A 77 -12.76 33.43 31.95
C LEU A 77 -13.00 33.48 33.47
N GLY A 78 -12.18 32.75 34.24
CA GLY A 78 -12.27 32.74 35.70
C GLY A 78 -11.96 34.10 36.32
N GLN A 79 -10.95 34.79 35.79
CA GLN A 79 -10.63 36.17 36.17
C GLN A 79 -11.78 37.14 35.83
N ALA A 80 -12.32 37.07 34.61
CA ALA A 80 -13.46 37.90 34.20
C ALA A 80 -14.70 37.73 35.09
N MET A 81 -15.00 36.50 35.50
CA MET A 81 -16.12 36.24 36.41
C MET A 81 -15.84 36.79 37.81
N SER A 82 -14.63 36.58 38.34
CA SER A 82 -14.21 37.16 39.62
C SER A 82 -14.29 38.68 39.60
N ASP A 83 -13.85 39.29 38.50
CA ASP A 83 -13.86 40.73 38.29
C ASP A 83 -15.29 41.28 38.22
N SER A 84 -16.17 40.59 37.49
CA SER A 84 -17.59 40.94 37.44
C SER A 84 -18.29 40.83 38.81
N LEU A 85 -17.91 39.83 39.62
CA LEU A 85 -18.44 39.63 40.97
C LEU A 85 -17.94 40.71 41.94
N ASP A 86 -16.69 41.14 41.83
CA ASP A 86 -16.14 42.25 42.61
C ASP A 86 -16.85 43.57 42.25
N LEU A 87 -17.09 43.84 40.97
CA LEU A 87 -17.85 45.02 40.54
C LEU A 87 -19.29 45.04 41.09
N VAL A 88 -19.98 43.90 41.06
CA VAL A 88 -21.33 43.77 41.62
C VAL A 88 -21.31 43.93 43.14
N GLY A 89 -20.29 43.39 43.82
CA GLY A 89 -20.09 43.59 45.26
C GLY A 89 -19.84 45.06 45.63
N ARG A 90 -19.15 45.83 44.77
CA ARG A 90 -18.93 47.28 44.95
C ARG A 90 -20.15 48.14 44.62
N LEU A 91 -21.13 47.59 43.91
CA LEU A 91 -22.41 48.25 43.62
C LEU A 91 -23.42 48.05 44.76
N ASP A 92 -23.26 46.98 45.54
CA ASP A 92 -24.13 46.67 46.68
C ASP A 92 -24.00 47.77 47.76
N GLY A 93 -25.11 48.48 48.02
CA GLY A 93 -25.16 49.60 48.97
C GLY A 93 -24.94 51.00 48.39
N VAL A 94 -24.81 51.17 47.06
CA VAL A 94 -24.75 52.50 46.42
C VAL A 94 -26.17 53.05 46.21
N GLU A 95 -26.52 54.14 46.89
CA GLU A 95 -27.82 54.82 46.74
C GLU A 95 -27.84 55.81 45.56
N GLY A 96 -29.04 56.21 45.13
CA GLY A 96 -29.27 56.89 43.84
C GLY A 96 -28.53 58.21 43.60
N ASP A 97 -28.18 58.94 44.66
CA ASP A 97 -27.43 60.20 44.55
C ASP A 97 -25.90 59.97 44.40
N ASP A 98 -25.37 58.84 44.89
CA ASP A 98 -23.94 58.48 44.80
C ASP A 98 -23.61 57.64 43.55
N TYR A 99 -24.64 57.11 42.89
CA TYR A 99 -24.52 56.32 41.67
C TYR A 99 -23.75 57.00 40.52
N PRO A 100 -23.92 58.31 40.23
CA PRO A 100 -23.17 58.97 39.16
C PRO A 100 -21.66 59.00 39.40
N ASP A 101 -21.23 59.13 40.65
CA ASP A 101 -19.81 59.19 41.02
C ASP A 101 -19.21 57.79 41.14
N TRP A 102 -19.97 56.82 41.65
CA TRP A 102 -19.63 55.39 41.55
C TRP A 102 -19.43 54.98 40.08
N LYS A 103 -20.35 55.38 39.19
CA LYS A 103 -20.30 55.04 37.77
C LYS A 103 -19.05 55.62 37.12
N LYS A 104 -18.72 56.91 37.34
CA LYS A 104 -17.48 57.50 36.80
C LYS A 104 -16.23 56.78 37.26
N THR A 105 -16.20 56.33 38.51
CA THR A 105 -15.03 55.65 39.11
C THR A 105 -14.86 54.24 38.56
N ASN A 106 -15.96 53.52 38.30
CA ASN A 106 -15.93 52.13 37.84
C ASN A 106 -16.17 51.97 36.32
N GLN A 107 -16.48 53.03 35.59
CA GLN A 107 -16.64 53.02 34.12
C GLN A 107 -15.48 52.36 33.38
N PRO A 108 -14.18 52.65 33.67
CA PRO A 108 -13.09 52.00 32.96
C PRO A 108 -13.07 50.48 33.20
N TYR A 109 -13.43 50.03 34.39
CA TYR A 109 -13.49 48.60 34.72
C TYR A 109 -14.67 47.89 34.04
N ILE A 110 -15.80 48.59 33.90
CA ILE A 110 -16.96 48.12 33.11
C ILE A 110 -16.58 47.98 31.64
N ASP A 111 -15.90 48.99 31.08
CA ASP A 111 -15.48 49.00 29.68
C ASP A 111 -14.44 47.89 29.42
N ASP A 112 -13.49 47.67 30.35
CA ASP A 112 -12.53 46.57 30.29
C ASP A 112 -13.23 45.20 30.36
N LEU A 113 -14.16 45.00 31.29
CA LEU A 113 -14.98 43.77 31.38
C LEU A 113 -15.78 43.49 30.11
N LEU A 114 -16.37 44.53 29.50
CA LEU A 114 -17.12 44.41 28.25
C LEU A 114 -16.20 44.04 27.08
N SER A 115 -15.03 44.67 26.98
CA SER A 115 -14.03 44.34 25.95
C SER A 115 -13.51 42.90 26.08
N HIS A 116 -13.30 42.46 27.32
CA HIS A 116 -12.85 41.10 27.60
C HIS A 116 -13.93 40.07 27.30
N ARG A 117 -15.19 40.38 27.61
CA ARG A 117 -16.34 39.57 27.21
C ARG A 117 -16.44 39.44 25.68
N GLU A 118 -16.34 40.54 24.94
CA GLU A 118 -16.39 40.51 23.47
C GLU A 118 -15.28 39.64 22.87
N ASN A 119 -14.06 39.75 23.43
CA ASN A 119 -12.93 38.89 23.05
C ASN A 119 -13.18 37.41 23.37
N LEU A 120 -13.78 37.09 24.53
CA LEU A 120 -14.14 35.72 24.89
C LEU A 120 -15.25 35.16 23.99
N GLU A 121 -16.25 35.98 23.62
CA GLU A 121 -17.30 35.59 22.68
C GLU A 121 -16.70 35.27 21.29
N PHE A 122 -15.80 36.11 20.79
CA PHE A 122 -15.08 35.85 19.54
C PHE A 122 -14.27 34.55 19.59
N ARG A 123 -13.56 34.29 20.70
CA ARG A 123 -12.81 33.05 20.90
C ARG A 123 -13.72 31.83 20.96
N LEU A 124 -14.89 31.94 21.56
CA LEU A 124 -15.87 30.86 21.63
C LEU A 124 -16.41 30.52 20.24
N ASP A 125 -16.76 31.53 19.44
CA ASP A 125 -17.21 31.33 18.07
C ASP A 125 -16.11 30.74 17.17
N ASP A 126 -14.85 31.16 17.36
CA ASP A 126 -13.71 30.55 16.68
C ASP A 126 -13.57 29.06 17.06
N LEU A 127 -13.54 28.73 18.35
CA LEU A 127 -13.47 27.36 18.85
C LEU A 127 -14.63 26.49 18.36
N LYS A 128 -15.85 27.04 18.32
CA LYS A 128 -17.02 26.35 17.77
C LYS A 128 -16.83 26.05 16.28
N SER A 129 -16.36 27.03 15.51
CA SER A 129 -16.09 26.83 14.09
C SER A 129 -14.99 25.78 13.84
N LYS A 130 -13.96 25.76 14.71
CA LYS A 130 -12.88 24.76 14.70
C LYS A 130 -13.40 23.37 15.03
N LEU A 131 -14.28 23.25 16.03
CA LEU A 131 -14.93 21.99 16.41
C LEU A 131 -15.79 21.44 15.26
N ASP A 132 -16.57 22.30 14.59
CA ASP A 132 -17.39 21.89 13.43
C ASP A 132 -16.52 21.39 12.27
N ARG A 133 -15.38 22.04 12.01
CA ARG A 133 -14.41 21.57 11.01
C ARG A 133 -13.79 20.24 11.42
N ALA A 134 -13.33 20.10 12.66
CA ALA A 134 -12.78 18.85 13.17
C ALA A 134 -13.80 17.70 13.09
N HIS A 135 -15.07 17.96 13.40
CA HIS A 135 -16.14 16.97 13.29
C HIS A 135 -16.35 16.51 11.83
N LYS A 136 -16.35 17.44 10.88
CA LYS A 136 -16.41 17.11 9.44
C LYS A 136 -15.21 16.27 9.00
N LEU A 137 -14.00 16.61 9.45
CA LEU A 137 -12.79 15.84 9.14
C LEU A 137 -12.87 14.41 9.71
N ILE A 138 -13.30 14.24 10.96
CA ILE A 138 -13.49 12.93 11.58
C ILE A 138 -14.52 12.09 10.84
N SER A 139 -15.63 12.72 10.42
CA SER A 139 -16.68 12.06 9.63
C SER A 139 -16.14 11.60 8.28
N ASN A 140 -15.38 12.45 7.59
CA ASN A 140 -14.75 12.11 6.31
C ASN A 140 -13.75 10.95 6.46
N LEU A 141 -12.89 11.00 7.47
CA LEU A 141 -11.95 9.91 7.79
C LEU A 141 -12.67 8.59 8.09
N HIS A 142 -13.84 8.63 8.75
CA HIS A 142 -14.64 7.42 8.97
C HIS A 142 -15.18 6.82 7.67
N VAL A 143 -15.64 7.66 6.74
CA VAL A 143 -16.10 7.21 5.42
C VAL A 143 -14.95 6.59 4.64
N GLN A 144 -13.82 7.28 4.55
CA GLN A 144 -12.61 6.77 3.88
C GLN A 144 -12.10 5.47 4.50
N ASN A 145 -12.13 5.35 5.83
CA ASN A 145 -11.72 4.12 6.50
C ASN A 145 -12.64 2.93 6.15
N ARG A 146 -13.96 3.19 6.02
CA ARG A 146 -14.91 2.18 5.56
C ARG A 146 -14.64 1.76 4.10
N GLU A 147 -14.31 2.71 3.24
CA GLU A 147 -13.94 2.44 1.84
C GLU A 147 -12.66 1.62 1.73
N MET A 148 -11.62 1.97 2.51
CA MET A 148 -10.37 1.22 2.58
C MET A 148 -10.59 -0.23 3.04
N ARG A 149 -11.39 -0.46 4.09
CA ARG A 149 -11.77 -1.82 4.50
C ARG A 149 -12.52 -2.58 3.40
N GLY A 150 -13.34 -1.88 2.62
CA GLY A 150 -14.01 -2.44 1.46
C GLY A 150 -13.02 -2.87 0.36
N ALA A 151 -12.00 -2.05 0.10
CA ALA A 151 -10.93 -2.37 -0.85
C ALA A 151 -10.07 -3.55 -0.37
N GLU A 152 -9.70 -3.60 0.91
CA GLU A 152 -8.97 -4.73 1.51
C GLU A 152 -9.74 -6.05 1.35
N ALA A 153 -11.06 -6.06 1.59
CA ALA A 153 -11.88 -7.25 1.40
C ALA A 153 -11.93 -7.71 -0.06
N LYS A 154 -11.90 -6.78 -1.03
CA LYS A 154 -11.81 -7.10 -2.45
C LYS A 154 -10.44 -7.70 -2.81
N LEU A 155 -9.36 -7.14 -2.29
CA LEU A 155 -8.00 -7.68 -2.49
C LEU A 155 -7.86 -9.09 -1.94
N GLN A 156 -8.41 -9.37 -0.75
CA GLN A 156 -8.42 -10.72 -0.19
C GLN A 156 -9.16 -11.72 -1.09
N ARG A 157 -10.30 -11.31 -1.67
CA ARG A 157 -11.02 -12.16 -2.64
C ARG A 157 -10.19 -12.41 -3.89
N LEU A 158 -9.56 -11.38 -4.43
CA LEU A 158 -8.70 -11.50 -5.61
C LEU A 158 -7.51 -12.43 -5.35
N SER A 159 -6.91 -12.36 -4.15
CA SER A 159 -5.84 -13.27 -3.72
C SER A 159 -6.32 -14.72 -3.67
N LEU A 160 -7.50 -14.98 -3.09
CA LEU A 160 -8.07 -16.33 -3.06
C LEU A 160 -8.40 -16.86 -4.46
N ASP A 161 -8.86 -15.99 -5.36
CA ASP A 161 -9.12 -16.35 -6.74
C ASP A 161 -7.81 -16.64 -7.50
N HIS A 162 -6.75 -15.86 -7.26
CA HIS A 162 -5.42 -16.12 -7.79
C HIS A 162 -4.89 -17.50 -7.36
N ASP A 163 -4.98 -17.82 -6.05
CA ASP A 163 -4.56 -19.12 -5.51
C ASP A 163 -5.32 -20.28 -6.16
N ARG A 164 -6.63 -20.10 -6.41
CA ARG A 164 -7.46 -21.10 -7.11
C ARG A 164 -7.00 -21.32 -8.54
N VAL A 165 -6.77 -20.24 -9.30
CA VAL A 165 -6.29 -20.34 -10.68
C VAL A 165 -4.91 -21.01 -10.71
N GLN A 166 -4.00 -20.64 -9.81
CA GLN A 166 -2.69 -21.27 -9.71
C GLN A 166 -2.79 -22.77 -9.43
N GLY A 167 -3.72 -23.18 -8.54
CA GLY A 167 -4.04 -24.58 -8.29
C GLY A 167 -4.50 -25.32 -9.56
N ALA A 168 -5.46 -24.74 -10.29
CA ALA A 168 -5.97 -25.32 -11.54
C ALA A 168 -4.87 -25.44 -12.62
N LEU A 169 -3.95 -24.47 -12.70
CA LEU A 169 -2.81 -24.54 -13.62
C LEU A 169 -1.86 -25.69 -13.29
N LEU A 170 -1.59 -25.94 -12.01
CA LEU A 170 -0.76 -27.06 -11.57
C LEU A 170 -1.43 -28.40 -11.89
N GLU A 171 -2.75 -28.50 -11.76
CA GLU A 171 -3.51 -29.70 -12.14
C GLU A 171 -3.46 -29.95 -13.64
N MET A 172 -3.77 -28.95 -14.48
CA MET A 172 -3.61 -28.99 -15.93
C MET A 172 -2.21 -29.41 -16.37
N ARG A 173 -1.17 -28.89 -15.69
CA ARG A 173 0.22 -29.26 -15.97
C ARG A 173 0.48 -30.75 -15.70
N ARG A 174 -0.05 -31.29 -14.61
CA ARG A 174 0.04 -32.73 -14.27
C ARG A 174 -0.71 -33.58 -15.29
N GLU A 175 -1.91 -33.19 -15.69
CA GLU A 175 -2.71 -33.89 -16.70
C GLU A 175 -1.98 -33.94 -18.05
N ARG A 176 -1.42 -32.81 -18.49
CA ARG A 176 -0.60 -32.72 -19.70
C ARG A 176 0.62 -33.64 -19.62
N ASP A 177 1.33 -33.66 -18.50
CA ASP A 177 2.51 -34.51 -18.34
C ASP A 177 2.12 -36.00 -18.36
N GLN A 178 0.97 -36.37 -17.78
CA GLN A 178 0.42 -37.72 -17.88
C GLN A 178 0.05 -38.08 -19.33
N LEU A 179 -0.67 -37.20 -20.04
CA LEU A 179 -1.01 -37.37 -21.46
C LEU A 179 0.23 -37.55 -22.33
N LYS A 180 1.27 -36.74 -22.08
CA LYS A 180 2.57 -36.86 -22.78
C LYS A 180 3.21 -38.23 -22.58
N THR A 181 3.20 -38.76 -21.35
CA THR A 181 3.74 -40.11 -21.09
C THR A 181 2.91 -41.20 -21.77
N LYS A 182 1.59 -41.07 -21.83
CA LYS A 182 0.71 -42.02 -22.54
C LYS A 182 1.00 -42.03 -24.03
N VAL A 183 1.12 -40.86 -24.67
CA VAL A 183 1.45 -40.76 -26.10
C VAL A 183 2.83 -41.32 -26.41
N GLN A 184 3.82 -41.12 -25.53
CA GLN A 184 5.14 -41.75 -25.69
C GLN A 184 5.04 -43.29 -25.66
N ARG A 185 4.31 -43.86 -24.69
CA ARG A 185 4.10 -45.32 -24.59
C ARG A 185 3.40 -45.90 -25.81
N LEU A 186 2.27 -45.29 -26.23
CA LEU A 186 1.54 -45.72 -27.42
C LEU A 186 2.40 -45.64 -28.69
N GLY A 187 3.23 -44.60 -28.81
CA GLY A 187 4.19 -44.47 -29.91
C GLY A 187 5.26 -45.57 -29.92
N GLU A 188 5.79 -45.95 -28.76
CA GLU A 188 6.73 -47.07 -28.62
C GLU A 188 6.08 -48.43 -28.91
N GLU A 189 4.83 -48.63 -28.48
CA GLU A 189 4.05 -49.85 -28.76
C GLU A 189 3.77 -50.01 -30.26
N LEU A 190 3.36 -48.93 -30.94
CA LEU A 190 3.19 -48.91 -32.40
C LEU A 190 4.49 -49.20 -33.15
N LEU A 191 5.62 -48.63 -32.69
CA LEU A 191 6.93 -48.92 -33.28
C LEU A 191 7.34 -50.39 -33.10
N ARG A 192 7.09 -50.98 -31.93
CA ARG A 192 7.34 -52.40 -31.67
C ARG A 192 6.47 -53.31 -32.54
N GLN A 193 5.15 -53.06 -32.62
CA GLN A 193 4.26 -53.85 -33.46
C GLN A 193 4.63 -53.73 -34.94
N ARG A 194 4.98 -52.53 -35.41
CA ARG A 194 5.45 -52.33 -36.79
C ARG A 194 6.76 -53.09 -37.09
N GLN A 195 7.68 -53.16 -36.14
CA GLN A 195 8.91 -53.95 -36.28
C GLN A 195 8.64 -55.46 -36.26
N GLN A 196 7.59 -55.92 -35.56
CA GLN A 196 7.18 -57.34 -35.55
C GLN A 196 6.50 -57.77 -36.87
N LEU A 197 5.82 -56.85 -37.57
CA LEU A 197 5.27 -57.12 -38.92
C LEU A 197 6.33 -57.07 -40.03
N ALA A 198 7.41 -56.28 -39.88
CA ALA A 198 8.43 -56.13 -40.93
C ALA A 198 9.15 -57.43 -41.39
N PRO A 199 9.37 -58.45 -40.54
CA PRO A 199 9.88 -59.75 -40.98
C PRO A 199 8.78 -60.78 -41.38
N ALA A 200 7.49 -60.45 -41.26
CA ALA A 200 6.37 -61.40 -41.38
C ALA A 200 5.44 -61.13 -42.58
N ALA A 201 5.99 -60.73 -43.73
CA ALA A 201 5.23 -60.65 -44.99
C ALA A 201 4.87 -62.07 -45.49
N ALA A 202 3.88 -62.72 -44.87
CA ALA A 202 3.24 -63.94 -45.32
C ALA A 202 1.70 -63.77 -45.22
N PRO A 203 0.93 -64.00 -46.30
CA PRO A 203 -0.33 -63.31 -46.55
C PRO A 203 -1.60 -63.86 -45.87
N GLU A 204 -1.53 -64.71 -44.84
CA GLU A 204 -2.73 -65.43 -44.35
C GLU A 204 -3.13 -65.17 -42.88
N GLY A 205 -2.44 -64.28 -42.16
CA GLY A 205 -2.77 -63.94 -40.75
C GLY A 205 -3.06 -62.46 -40.47
N ASP A 206 -3.01 -61.59 -41.48
CA ASP A 206 -2.79 -60.14 -41.31
C ASP A 206 -4.01 -59.31 -40.87
N GLY A 207 -5.24 -59.75 -41.14
CA GLY A 207 -6.43 -58.90 -40.93
C GLY A 207 -6.65 -58.47 -39.47
N ARG A 208 -6.41 -59.38 -38.52
CA ARG A 208 -6.64 -59.10 -37.08
C ARG A 208 -5.56 -58.18 -36.50
N LEU A 209 -4.32 -58.33 -36.95
CA LEU A 209 -3.20 -57.48 -36.56
C LEU A 209 -3.28 -56.09 -37.24
N GLN A 210 -3.84 -56.03 -38.45
CA GLN A 210 -4.16 -54.76 -39.10
C GLN A 210 -5.26 -53.98 -38.37
N GLU A 211 -6.33 -54.65 -37.92
CA GLU A 211 -7.36 -54.02 -37.08
C GLU A 211 -6.77 -53.50 -35.75
N GLU A 212 -5.87 -54.25 -35.10
CA GLU A 212 -5.16 -53.80 -33.89
C GLU A 212 -4.25 -52.58 -34.17
N LEU A 213 -3.59 -52.52 -35.33
CA LEU A 213 -2.80 -51.36 -35.74
C LEU A 213 -3.65 -50.14 -36.06
N GLU A 214 -4.81 -50.31 -36.70
CA GLU A 214 -5.74 -49.21 -36.99
C GLU A 214 -6.34 -48.63 -35.70
N THR A 215 -6.76 -49.48 -34.76
CA THR A 215 -7.29 -49.03 -33.46
C THR A 215 -6.24 -48.32 -32.60
N LEU A 216 -4.99 -48.81 -32.58
CA LEU A 216 -3.89 -48.11 -31.91
C LEU A 216 -3.55 -46.79 -32.58
N ARG A 217 -3.66 -46.71 -33.91
CA ARG A 217 -3.45 -45.47 -34.66
C ARG A 217 -4.54 -44.44 -34.38
N GLU A 218 -5.81 -44.83 -34.38
CA GLU A 218 -6.92 -43.95 -34.00
C GLU A 218 -6.76 -43.43 -32.57
N SER A 219 -6.42 -44.31 -31.62
CA SER A 219 -6.18 -43.87 -30.23
C SER A 219 -5.00 -42.90 -30.10
N LEU A 220 -3.93 -43.08 -30.89
CA LEU A 220 -2.80 -42.17 -30.91
C LEU A 220 -3.16 -40.81 -31.55
N GLU A 221 -3.99 -40.81 -32.60
CA GLU A 221 -4.49 -39.59 -33.24
C GLU A 221 -5.44 -38.81 -32.32
N GLU A 222 -6.33 -39.49 -31.58
CA GLU A 222 -7.17 -38.87 -30.56
C GLU A 222 -6.37 -38.26 -29.41
N GLU A 223 -5.40 -38.99 -28.86
CA GLU A 223 -4.56 -38.49 -27.77
C GLU A 223 -3.62 -37.37 -28.24
N ARG A 224 -3.17 -37.40 -29.51
CA ARG A 224 -2.47 -36.26 -30.13
C ARG A 224 -3.37 -35.04 -30.29
N ALA A 225 -4.63 -35.22 -30.70
CA ALA A 225 -5.59 -34.12 -30.81
C ALA A 225 -5.89 -33.49 -29.43
N LYS A 226 -5.98 -34.31 -28.38
CA LYS A 226 -6.09 -33.83 -26.99
C LYS A 226 -4.82 -33.10 -26.55
N LEU A 227 -3.63 -33.59 -26.89
CA LEU A 227 -2.36 -32.92 -26.61
C LEU A 227 -2.19 -31.59 -27.36
N SER A 228 -2.59 -31.53 -28.64
CA SER A 228 -2.53 -30.28 -29.41
C SER A 228 -3.52 -29.25 -28.86
N ARG A 229 -4.70 -29.68 -28.44
CA ARG A 229 -5.68 -28.79 -27.80
C ARG A 229 -5.19 -28.26 -26.47
N THR A 230 -4.63 -29.13 -25.62
CA THR A 230 -4.03 -28.70 -24.34
C THR A 230 -2.76 -27.87 -24.51
N LEU A 231 -2.03 -28.00 -25.62
CA LEU A 231 -0.91 -27.12 -25.98
C LEU A 231 -1.39 -25.71 -26.36
N VAL A 232 -2.45 -25.60 -27.17
CA VAL A 232 -3.06 -24.30 -27.49
C VAL A 232 -3.65 -23.66 -26.24
N GLU A 233 -4.29 -24.44 -25.37
CA GLU A 233 -4.77 -23.95 -24.06
C GLU A 233 -3.60 -23.55 -23.15
N LYS A 234 -2.45 -24.23 -23.21
CA LYS A 234 -1.21 -23.86 -22.50
C LYS A 234 -0.61 -22.56 -23.03
N GLU A 235 -0.57 -22.35 -24.34
CA GLU A 235 -0.12 -21.08 -24.92
C GLU A 235 -1.04 -19.93 -24.51
N PHE A 236 -2.36 -20.15 -24.51
CA PHE A 236 -3.33 -19.18 -23.99
C PHE A 236 -3.11 -18.89 -22.50
N ILE A 237 -2.90 -19.93 -21.69
CA ILE A 237 -2.64 -19.80 -20.26
C ILE A 237 -1.31 -19.10 -19.98
N GLU A 238 -0.24 -19.40 -20.72
CA GLU A 238 1.06 -18.74 -20.57
C GLU A 238 0.96 -17.26 -20.92
N GLN A 239 0.18 -16.91 -21.96
CA GLN A 239 -0.13 -15.53 -22.29
C GLN A 239 -0.85 -14.82 -21.13
N VAL A 240 -1.91 -15.44 -20.60
CA VAL A 240 -2.67 -14.91 -19.46
C VAL A 240 -1.81 -14.84 -18.19
N PHE A 241 -0.87 -15.77 -18.00
CA PHE A 241 0.05 -15.77 -16.87
C PHE A 241 1.04 -14.61 -16.98
N ILE A 242 1.59 -14.34 -18.17
CA ILE A 242 2.45 -13.16 -18.41
C ILE A 242 1.68 -11.87 -18.12
N ASP A 243 0.43 -11.79 -18.57
CA ASP A 243 -0.41 -10.62 -18.30
C ASP A 243 -0.70 -10.47 -16.79
N THR A 244 -0.91 -11.59 -16.08
CA THR A 244 -1.14 -11.59 -14.63
C THR A 244 0.13 -11.25 -13.85
N ASP A 245 1.30 -11.69 -14.30
CA ASP A 245 2.59 -11.37 -13.69
C ASP A 245 2.89 -9.87 -13.84
N ALA A 246 2.62 -9.30 -15.02
CA ALA A 246 2.70 -7.86 -15.25
C ALA A 246 1.76 -7.07 -14.33
N VAL A 247 0.54 -7.54 -14.10
CA VAL A 247 -0.39 -6.95 -13.13
C VAL A 247 0.13 -7.08 -11.69
N THR A 248 0.79 -8.19 -11.37
CA THR A 248 1.35 -8.45 -10.04
C THR A 248 2.57 -7.55 -9.77
N ASP A 249 3.42 -7.32 -10.76
CA ASP A 249 4.53 -6.38 -10.70
C ASP A 249 4.03 -4.95 -10.49
N ASN A 250 2.97 -4.55 -11.18
CA ASN A 250 2.31 -3.26 -10.98
C ASN A 250 1.75 -3.15 -9.55
N TYR A 251 1.16 -4.21 -9.01
CA TYR A 251 0.69 -4.24 -7.63
C TYR A 251 1.83 -4.11 -6.62
N GLN A 252 2.95 -4.79 -6.84
CA GLN A 252 4.15 -4.65 -5.99
C GLN A 252 4.75 -3.24 -6.07
N ALA A 253 4.76 -2.63 -7.25
CA ALA A 253 5.18 -1.24 -7.41
C ALA A 253 4.30 -0.30 -6.57
N LEU A 254 2.98 -0.45 -6.67
CA LEU A 254 2.02 0.32 -5.88
C LEU A 254 2.20 0.09 -4.37
N GLN A 255 2.51 -1.14 -3.94
CA GLN A 255 2.77 -1.44 -2.54
C GLN A 255 4.05 -0.77 -2.02
N ARG A 256 5.11 -0.69 -2.84
CA ARG A 256 6.34 0.04 -2.51
C ARG A 256 6.08 1.53 -2.40
N GLU A 257 5.29 2.10 -3.31
CA GLU A 257 4.87 3.50 -3.24
C GLU A 257 4.07 3.79 -1.97
N HIS A 258 3.12 2.92 -1.63
CA HIS A 258 2.34 3.06 -0.39
C HIS A 258 3.23 2.97 0.86
N ALA A 259 4.21 2.07 0.90
CA ALA A 259 5.17 1.98 1.99
C ALA A 259 6.04 3.25 2.10
N ALA A 260 6.51 3.77 0.97
CA ALA A 260 7.26 5.02 0.91
C ALA A 260 6.43 6.22 1.42
N LEU A 261 5.16 6.30 1.02
CA LEU A 261 4.22 7.32 1.54
C LEU A 261 4.00 7.18 3.04
N GLN A 262 3.88 5.95 3.57
CA GLN A 262 3.78 5.72 5.02
C GLN A 262 5.03 6.14 5.78
N GLU A 263 6.23 5.91 5.23
CA GLU A 263 7.47 6.37 5.83
C GLU A 263 7.58 7.90 5.82
N GLN A 264 7.18 8.54 4.73
CA GLN A 264 7.11 10.01 4.64
C GLN A 264 6.13 10.57 5.67
N LEU A 265 4.95 9.96 5.85
CA LEU A 265 4.00 10.35 6.88
C LEU A 265 4.56 10.19 8.29
N ARG A 266 5.26 9.08 8.58
CA ARG A 266 5.93 8.89 9.88
C ARG A 266 7.04 9.92 10.11
N ALA A 267 7.81 10.24 9.09
CA ALA A 267 8.87 11.24 9.17
C ALA A 267 8.30 12.65 9.42
N LEU A 268 7.19 13.00 8.77
CA LEU A 268 6.47 14.24 9.03
C LEU A 268 5.90 14.27 10.44
N GLN A 269 5.26 13.20 10.90
CA GLN A 269 4.77 13.07 12.28
C GLN A 269 5.90 13.23 13.31
N ALA A 270 7.06 12.63 13.07
CA ALA A 270 8.22 12.76 13.95
C ALA A 270 8.76 14.20 13.97
N ARG A 271 8.83 14.89 12.82
CA ARG A 271 9.19 16.31 12.76
C ARG A 271 8.21 17.19 13.52
N LEU A 272 6.91 16.91 13.39
CA LEU A 272 5.86 17.64 14.09
C LEU A 272 5.97 17.45 15.61
N ALA A 273 6.24 16.21 16.07
CA ALA A 273 6.46 15.92 17.49
C ALA A 273 7.71 16.64 18.05
N VAL A 274 8.79 16.76 17.28
CA VAL A 274 9.99 17.52 17.67
C VAL A 274 9.75 19.03 17.69
N SER A 275 8.90 19.56 16.81
CA SER A 275 8.55 20.99 16.84
C SER A 275 7.62 21.38 18.00
N GLN A 276 6.95 20.41 18.63
CA GLN A 276 6.06 20.62 19.77
C GLN A 276 6.72 20.39 21.15
N SER A 277 7.97 19.91 21.18
CA SER A 277 8.78 19.73 22.40
C SER A 277 9.79 20.86 22.59
#